data_AF-A0A6G1YQ91-F1
#
_entry.id   AF-A0A6G1YQ91-F1
#
_cell.length_a   1.000
_cell.length_b   1.000
_cell.length_c   1.000
_cell.angle_alpha   90.00
_cell.angle_beta   90.00
_cell.angle_gamma   90.00
#
_symmetry.space_group_name_H-M   'P 1'
#
loop_
_entity.id
_entity.type
_entity.pdbx_description
1 polymer ?
#
loop_
_entity_poly.entity_id
_entity_poly.type
_entity_poly.pdbx_seq_one_letter_code
_entity_poly.pdbx_strand_id
1 'polypeptide(L)'
;MHYETKIIEDPDEVVKEIARLTASSNELLTCITSGGMQYSYNHFFEIKKILLEKQKKGEHKGIRYVSSINTDNAKLARVFLDAGIQIRHVKNLPPMSFGVSDKEIAATIEKMEGGRMVQSLLLSNEPAYINHFYSIFQELWNKGIDAEDMISNIQEGTDLADIEIIRNPREGLERAWNYVKKSKHEVLAIFSTANAFRRQMQLGLLQLLKEATVERGVQVRILIPADKLINDTIEQAAKICPQVEFRIAEENLQTRITIVLIDKKDSMIIELRDDTKDSSYYAAGLTTYSNSKSIISSYASIFESLWKQNELYEQLKIHDKMQHEFINVAAHELRTPIQPIIGLTEMLRSQIKDIKQLELLEVTIRNAKRLMQLTNDILDVTKIEGKSLDLKKQEFNLNDVVINSMNDITLGRDFLKNENISLSYKPQDILIQADKGRITQVISNLLS
;
A
#
# COMPACT_ATOMS: atom_id res chain seq x y z
N MET A 1 56.57 -30.37 -8.89
CA MET A 1 55.36 -30.55 -9.74
C MET A 1 55.50 -29.60 -10.90
N HIS A 2 55.32 -30.08 -12.14
CA HIS A 2 55.27 -29.19 -13.29
C HIS A 2 53.84 -28.62 -13.35
N TYR A 3 53.73 -27.30 -13.31
CA TYR A 3 52.45 -26.65 -13.51
C TYR A 3 52.18 -26.51 -15.00
N GLU A 4 50.96 -26.84 -15.40
CA GLU A 4 50.52 -26.89 -16.79
C GLU A 4 49.09 -26.38 -16.88
N THR A 5 48.81 -25.62 -17.94
CA THR A 5 47.46 -25.23 -18.34
C THR A 5 47.28 -25.62 -19.79
N LYS A 6 46.25 -26.41 -20.09
CA LYS A 6 45.96 -26.90 -21.43
C LYS A 6 44.49 -26.76 -21.78
N ILE A 7 44.20 -26.64 -23.07
CA ILE A 7 42.85 -26.68 -23.61
C ILE A 7 42.70 -27.97 -24.40
N ILE A 8 41.61 -28.69 -24.15
CA ILE A 8 41.25 -29.91 -24.87
C ILE A 8 40.01 -29.59 -25.70
N GLU A 9 40.05 -29.90 -26.99
CA GLU A 9 38.96 -29.63 -27.94
C GLU A 9 38.33 -30.90 -28.52
N ASP A 10 38.85 -32.09 -28.17
CA ASP A 10 38.27 -33.37 -28.57
C ASP A 10 37.25 -33.88 -27.52
N PRO A 11 35.96 -34.07 -27.88
CA PRO A 11 34.92 -34.44 -26.92
C PRO A 11 35.19 -35.74 -26.15
N ASP A 12 35.78 -36.75 -26.78
CA ASP A 12 36.11 -38.02 -26.13
C ASP A 12 37.27 -37.86 -25.15
N GLU A 13 38.28 -37.06 -25.51
CA GLU A 13 39.38 -36.68 -24.61
C GLU A 13 38.88 -35.84 -23.44
N VAL A 14 37.95 -34.91 -23.66
CA VAL A 14 37.31 -34.11 -22.60
C VAL A 14 36.64 -35.02 -21.57
N VAL A 15 35.86 -36.00 -22.01
CA VAL A 15 35.22 -36.97 -21.09
C VAL A 15 36.27 -37.74 -20.28
N LYS A 16 37.32 -38.25 -20.94
CA LYS A 16 38.39 -39.00 -20.27
C LYS A 16 39.10 -38.15 -19.21
N GLU A 17 39.35 -36.89 -19.49
CA GLU A 17 40.09 -36.00 -18.59
C GLU A 17 39.23 -35.53 -17.41
N ILE A 18 37.94 -35.24 -17.62
CA ILE A 18 37.01 -35.01 -16.50
C ILE A 18 36.90 -36.27 -15.63
N ALA A 19 36.85 -37.46 -16.23
CA ALA A 19 36.84 -38.72 -15.49
C ALA A 19 38.13 -38.94 -14.69
N ARG A 20 39.30 -38.63 -15.28
CA ARG A 20 40.61 -38.70 -14.59
C ARG A 20 40.67 -37.76 -13.41
N LEU A 21 40.28 -36.49 -13.61
CA LEU A 21 40.22 -35.49 -12.54
C LEU A 21 39.30 -35.97 -11.42
N THR A 22 38.08 -36.38 -11.77
CA THR A 22 37.09 -36.89 -10.81
C THR A 22 37.64 -38.08 -10.03
N ALA A 23 38.14 -39.12 -10.69
CA ALA A 23 38.58 -40.35 -10.03
C ALA A 23 39.80 -40.15 -9.12
N SER A 24 40.63 -39.15 -9.41
CA SER A 24 41.87 -38.88 -8.68
C SER A 24 41.72 -37.84 -7.55
N SER A 25 40.55 -37.21 -7.40
CA SER A 25 40.33 -36.18 -6.38
C SER A 25 40.28 -36.75 -4.97
N ASN A 26 40.70 -35.95 -3.99
CA ASN A 26 40.40 -36.15 -2.56
C ASN A 26 39.26 -35.25 -2.08
N GLU A 27 38.91 -34.23 -2.86
CA GLU A 27 37.73 -33.38 -2.71
C GLU A 27 37.28 -32.94 -4.09
N LEU A 28 35.97 -32.90 -4.33
CA LEU A 28 35.44 -32.44 -5.61
C LEU A 28 34.34 -31.41 -5.42
N LEU A 29 34.58 -30.21 -5.92
CA LEU A 29 33.63 -29.12 -5.98
C LEU A 29 33.20 -28.92 -7.42
N THR A 30 31.91 -28.76 -7.68
CA THR A 30 31.41 -28.67 -9.06
C THR A 30 30.32 -27.62 -9.17
N CYS A 31 30.53 -26.61 -10.03
CA CYS A 31 29.52 -25.63 -10.42
C CYS A 31 29.05 -25.94 -11.83
N ILE A 32 27.80 -26.34 -11.99
CA ILE A 32 27.26 -26.84 -13.28
C ILE A 32 25.84 -26.33 -13.52
N THR A 33 25.49 -26.15 -14.79
CA THR A 33 24.11 -25.87 -15.19
C THR A 33 23.22 -27.12 -15.05
N SER A 34 21.90 -26.95 -15.20
CA SER A 34 20.96 -28.08 -15.27
C SER A 34 21.35 -29.10 -16.35
N GLY A 35 21.78 -28.63 -17.53
CA GLY A 35 22.28 -29.49 -18.60
C GLY A 35 23.58 -30.20 -18.22
N GLY A 36 24.50 -29.49 -17.54
CA GLY A 36 25.73 -30.08 -17.00
C GLY A 36 25.47 -31.15 -15.94
N MET A 37 24.40 -31.03 -15.15
CA MET A 37 23.99 -32.05 -14.17
C MET A 37 23.54 -33.34 -14.87
N GLN A 38 22.75 -33.24 -15.94
CA GLN A 38 22.37 -34.40 -16.75
C GLN A 38 23.58 -35.05 -17.42
N TYR A 39 24.48 -34.26 -17.99
CA TYR A 39 25.73 -34.76 -18.58
C TYR A 39 26.60 -35.49 -17.54
N SER A 40 26.75 -34.88 -16.37
CA SER A 40 27.46 -35.44 -15.23
C SER A 40 26.88 -36.78 -14.76
N TYR A 41 25.55 -36.91 -14.79
CA TYR A 41 24.87 -38.16 -14.46
C TYR A 41 25.20 -39.26 -15.46
N ASN A 42 25.10 -38.96 -16.76
CA ASN A 42 25.30 -39.93 -17.82
C ASN A 42 26.74 -40.48 -17.88
N HIS A 43 27.75 -39.62 -17.65
CA HIS A 43 29.15 -39.98 -17.88
C HIS A 43 29.98 -40.24 -16.62
N PHE A 44 29.64 -39.63 -15.49
CA PHE A 44 30.54 -39.60 -14.32
C PHE A 44 29.90 -40.08 -13.02
N PHE A 45 28.62 -40.47 -13.03
CA PHE A 45 27.92 -40.84 -11.78
C PHE A 45 28.48 -42.08 -11.11
N GLU A 46 28.84 -43.11 -11.88
CA GLU A 46 29.41 -44.35 -11.32
C GLU A 46 30.78 -44.12 -10.66
N ILE A 47 31.63 -43.27 -11.26
CA ILE A 47 32.91 -42.87 -10.64
C ILE A 47 32.64 -42.15 -9.31
N LYS A 48 31.64 -41.26 -9.28
CA LYS A 48 31.28 -40.51 -8.07
C LYS A 48 30.76 -41.41 -6.96
N LYS A 49 29.97 -42.44 -7.27
CA LYS A 49 29.54 -43.43 -6.26
C LYS A 49 30.72 -44.09 -5.56
N ILE A 50 31.77 -44.46 -6.30
CA ILE A 50 32.99 -45.04 -5.72
C ILE A 50 33.65 -44.05 -4.74
N LEU A 51 33.72 -42.77 -5.11
CA LEU A 51 34.30 -41.73 -4.25
C LEU A 51 33.43 -41.44 -3.01
N LEU A 52 32.11 -41.54 -3.12
CA LEU A 52 31.19 -41.38 -1.99
C LEU A 52 31.31 -42.56 -0.99
N GLU A 53 31.56 -43.77 -1.47
CA GLU A 53 31.90 -44.91 -0.59
C GLU A 53 33.26 -44.70 0.11
N LYS A 54 34.25 -44.12 -0.58
CA LYS A 54 35.51 -43.70 0.06
C LYS A 54 35.29 -42.59 1.10
N GLN A 55 34.37 -41.65 0.85
CA GLN A 55 34.00 -40.60 1.80
C GLN A 55 33.43 -41.20 3.08
N LYS A 56 32.56 -42.21 2.99
CA LYS A 56 32.04 -42.93 4.18
C LYS A 56 33.13 -43.56 5.03
N LYS A 57 34.28 -43.92 4.43
CA LYS A 57 35.46 -44.46 5.11
C LYS A 57 36.46 -43.38 5.58
N GLY A 58 36.18 -42.10 5.32
CA GLY A 58 37.08 -40.98 5.63
C GLY A 58 38.24 -40.79 4.66
N GLU A 59 38.25 -41.52 3.53
CA GLU A 59 39.31 -41.48 2.52
C GLU A 59 39.10 -40.39 1.44
N HIS A 60 37.94 -39.72 1.45
CA HIS A 60 37.58 -38.63 0.55
C HIS A 60 36.79 -37.57 1.32
N LYS A 61 37.05 -36.28 1.10
CA LYS A 61 36.37 -35.17 1.82
C LYS A 61 34.92 -34.96 1.39
N GLY A 62 34.57 -35.49 0.22
CA GLY A 62 33.22 -35.50 -0.31
C GLY A 62 33.05 -34.71 -1.60
N ILE A 63 31.81 -34.68 -2.09
CA ILE A 63 31.45 -34.06 -3.35
C ILE A 63 30.37 -33.01 -3.11
N ARG A 64 30.62 -31.78 -3.58
CA ARG A 64 29.73 -30.63 -3.38
C ARG A 64 29.39 -29.95 -4.70
N TYR A 65 28.09 -29.74 -4.93
CA TYR A 65 27.54 -29.22 -6.18
C TYR A 65 26.86 -27.87 -5.97
N VAL A 66 27.14 -26.91 -6.83
CA VAL A 66 26.34 -25.70 -7.00
C VAL A 66 25.62 -25.80 -8.34
N SER A 67 24.30 -25.76 -8.33
CA SER A 67 23.48 -25.81 -9.55
C SER A 67 22.18 -25.03 -9.37
N SER A 68 21.55 -24.63 -10.47
CA SER A 68 20.16 -24.19 -10.46
C SER A 68 19.26 -25.42 -10.43
N ILE A 69 18.25 -25.40 -9.58
CA ILE A 69 17.31 -26.50 -9.33
C ILE A 69 15.93 -25.96 -9.69
N ASN A 70 15.20 -26.69 -10.52
CA ASN A 70 13.88 -26.31 -11.01
C ASN A 70 13.01 -27.57 -11.16
N THR A 71 11.78 -27.39 -11.64
CA THR A 71 10.83 -28.48 -11.87
C THR A 71 11.37 -29.58 -12.77
N ASP A 72 12.23 -29.24 -13.73
CA ASP A 72 12.70 -30.16 -14.76
C ASP A 72 13.81 -31.06 -14.26
N ASN A 73 14.65 -30.57 -13.34
CA ASN A 73 15.82 -31.30 -12.83
C ASN A 73 15.71 -31.73 -11.36
N ALA A 74 14.64 -31.37 -10.64
CA ALA A 74 14.45 -31.71 -9.22
C ALA A 74 14.57 -33.22 -8.96
N LYS A 75 14.03 -34.07 -9.85
CA LYS A 75 14.14 -35.53 -9.74
C LYS A 75 15.59 -35.99 -9.85
N LEU A 76 16.35 -35.44 -10.79
CA LEU A 76 17.76 -35.79 -10.97
C LEU A 76 18.61 -35.31 -9.79
N ALA A 77 18.35 -34.09 -9.30
CA ALA A 77 19.00 -33.57 -8.12
C ALA A 77 18.78 -34.46 -6.89
N ARG A 78 17.56 -35.00 -6.71
CA ARG A 78 17.26 -35.98 -5.66
C ARG A 78 18.12 -37.24 -5.78
N VAL A 79 18.30 -37.78 -6.99
CA VAL A 79 19.17 -38.96 -7.22
C VAL A 79 20.62 -38.71 -6.78
N PHE A 80 21.15 -37.50 -7.01
CA PHE A 80 22.49 -37.12 -6.55
C PHE A 80 22.56 -36.95 -5.03
N LEU A 81 21.54 -36.33 -4.42
CA LEU A 81 21.42 -36.18 -2.96
C LEU A 81 21.37 -37.54 -2.26
N ASP A 82 20.52 -38.45 -2.74
CA ASP A 82 20.36 -39.80 -2.20
C ASP A 82 21.66 -40.63 -2.29
N ALA A 83 22.51 -40.35 -3.28
CA ALA A 83 23.84 -40.95 -3.39
C ALA A 83 24.86 -40.40 -2.39
N GLY A 84 24.59 -39.26 -1.75
CA GLY A 84 25.45 -38.58 -0.78
C GLY A 84 26.17 -37.33 -1.31
N ILE A 85 25.85 -36.85 -2.52
CA ILE A 85 26.38 -35.58 -3.02
C ILE A 85 25.61 -34.43 -2.38
N GLN A 86 26.31 -33.47 -1.80
CA GLN A 86 25.67 -32.27 -1.26
C GLN A 86 25.43 -31.26 -2.37
N ILE A 87 24.24 -30.69 -2.45
CA ILE A 87 23.88 -29.75 -3.53
C ILE A 87 23.31 -28.47 -2.91
N ARG A 88 23.75 -27.33 -3.43
CA ARG A 88 23.13 -26.04 -3.15
C ARG A 88 22.52 -25.44 -4.41
N HIS A 89 21.29 -24.97 -4.26
CA HIS A 89 20.57 -24.22 -5.27
C HIS A 89 21.10 -22.78 -5.37
N VAL A 90 21.53 -22.39 -6.57
CA VAL A 90 21.80 -20.99 -6.92
C VAL A 90 21.09 -20.66 -8.24
N LYS A 91 20.27 -19.61 -8.22
CA LYS A 91 19.48 -19.18 -9.38
C LYS A 91 20.35 -18.68 -10.53
N ASN A 92 21.33 -17.83 -10.24
CA ASN A 92 22.23 -17.22 -11.22
C ASN A 92 23.60 -17.89 -11.16
N LEU A 93 23.81 -18.88 -12.03
CA LEU A 93 25.10 -19.55 -12.18
C LEU A 93 26.04 -18.75 -13.09
N PRO A 94 27.37 -18.89 -12.91
CA PRO A 94 28.34 -18.45 -13.89
C PRO A 94 28.04 -19.02 -15.29
N PRO A 95 28.41 -18.32 -16.38
CA PRO A 95 28.16 -18.78 -17.74
C PRO A 95 28.94 -20.04 -18.10
N MET A 96 30.07 -20.29 -17.41
CA MET A 96 30.91 -21.48 -17.59
C MET A 96 30.68 -22.47 -16.45
N SER A 97 30.64 -23.76 -16.78
CA SER A 97 30.63 -24.82 -15.77
C SER A 97 32.06 -25.18 -15.40
N PHE A 98 32.31 -25.50 -14.14
CA PHE A 98 33.65 -25.88 -13.71
C PHE A 98 33.64 -26.89 -12.56
N GLY A 99 34.68 -27.72 -12.52
CA GLY A 99 35.04 -28.59 -11.42
C GLY A 99 36.37 -28.17 -10.82
N VAL A 100 36.48 -28.23 -9.50
CA VAL A 100 37.70 -27.97 -8.75
C VAL A 100 37.98 -29.18 -7.87
N SER A 101 39.17 -29.73 -8.01
CA SER A 101 39.70 -30.73 -7.08
C SER A 101 40.82 -30.13 -6.24
N ASP A 102 41.36 -30.92 -5.30
CA ASP A 102 42.58 -30.59 -4.56
C ASP A 102 43.85 -30.55 -5.43
N LYS A 103 43.76 -30.95 -6.70
CA LYS A 103 44.92 -31.13 -7.59
C LYS A 103 44.87 -30.27 -8.85
N GLU A 104 43.69 -30.06 -9.40
CA GLU A 104 43.49 -29.39 -10.70
C GLU A 104 42.05 -28.89 -10.86
N ILE A 105 41.86 -27.95 -11.79
CA ILE A 105 40.56 -27.45 -12.25
C ILE A 105 40.23 -28.00 -13.63
N ALA A 106 38.94 -28.06 -13.91
CA ALA A 106 38.38 -28.30 -15.24
C ALA A 106 37.25 -27.29 -15.46
N ALA A 107 37.36 -26.41 -16.46
CA ALA A 107 36.34 -25.41 -16.77
C ALA A 107 35.91 -25.51 -18.24
N THR A 108 34.60 -25.46 -18.51
CA THR A 108 34.08 -25.37 -19.86
C THR A 108 34.32 -23.97 -20.41
N ILE A 109 34.67 -23.85 -21.68
CA ILE A 109 34.85 -22.55 -22.35
C ILE A 109 33.50 -21.98 -22.81
N GLU A 110 32.51 -22.86 -22.98
CA GLU A 110 31.16 -22.55 -23.46
C GLU A 110 30.09 -22.92 -22.44
N LYS A 111 28.88 -22.36 -22.62
CA LYS A 111 27.72 -22.62 -21.77
C LYS A 111 27.05 -23.92 -22.19
N MET A 112 26.89 -24.85 -21.27
CA MET A 112 26.21 -26.12 -21.53
C MET A 112 24.68 -25.93 -21.53
N GLU A 113 24.06 -25.99 -22.72
CA GLU A 113 22.59 -25.98 -22.89
C GLU A 113 22.08 -27.33 -23.43
N GLY A 114 20.99 -27.84 -22.84
CA GLY A 114 20.28 -29.03 -23.33
C GLY A 114 21.04 -30.35 -23.26
N GLY A 115 22.10 -30.46 -22.44
CA GLY A 115 22.88 -31.69 -22.28
C GLY A 115 23.83 -32.01 -23.46
N ARG A 116 24.12 -31.03 -24.31
CA ARG A 116 25.11 -31.17 -25.40
C ARG A 116 26.52 -31.45 -24.85
N MET A 117 27.33 -32.14 -25.65
CA MET A 117 28.72 -32.45 -25.32
C MET A 117 29.55 -31.18 -25.12
N VAL A 118 30.48 -31.24 -24.17
CA VAL A 118 31.52 -30.20 -24.01
C VAL A 118 32.43 -30.26 -25.23
N GLN A 119 32.55 -29.17 -25.99
CA GLN A 119 33.47 -29.08 -27.12
C GLN A 119 34.86 -28.66 -26.68
N SER A 120 34.98 -27.86 -25.61
CA SER A 120 36.29 -27.43 -25.12
C SER A 120 36.38 -27.35 -23.60
N LEU A 121 37.48 -27.88 -23.06
CA LEU A 121 37.77 -27.92 -21.64
C LEU A 121 39.14 -27.28 -21.34
N LEU A 122 39.14 -26.28 -20.47
CA LEU A 122 40.34 -25.75 -19.85
C LEU A 122 40.71 -26.61 -18.64
N LEU A 123 41.92 -27.17 -18.64
CA LEU A 123 42.50 -27.88 -17.50
C LEU A 123 43.71 -27.13 -16.97
N SER A 124 43.83 -27.04 -15.65
CA SER A 124 45.00 -26.43 -15.04
C SER A 124 45.26 -26.98 -13.65
N ASN A 125 46.53 -27.26 -13.34
CA ASN A 125 46.98 -27.58 -11.98
C ASN A 125 47.74 -26.40 -11.33
N GLU A 126 47.69 -25.22 -11.94
CA GLU A 126 48.29 -23.99 -11.41
C GLU A 126 47.55 -23.55 -10.13
N PRO A 127 48.26 -23.31 -9.02
CA PRO A 127 47.64 -22.94 -7.73
C PRO A 127 46.75 -21.69 -7.81
N ALA A 128 47.10 -20.72 -8.65
CA ALA A 128 46.32 -19.50 -8.84
C ALA A 128 44.92 -19.80 -9.40
N TYR A 129 44.81 -20.68 -10.40
CA TYR A 129 43.52 -21.08 -10.97
C TYR A 129 42.71 -21.92 -9.98
N ILE A 130 43.34 -22.88 -9.29
CA ILE A 130 42.68 -23.68 -8.25
C ILE A 130 42.07 -22.78 -7.17
N ASN A 131 42.86 -21.85 -6.63
CA ASN A 131 42.40 -20.94 -5.59
C ASN A 131 41.28 -20.01 -6.09
N HIS A 132 41.38 -19.52 -7.33
CA HIS A 132 40.36 -18.64 -7.92
C HIS A 132 39.01 -19.34 -8.06
N PHE A 133 38.97 -20.50 -8.71
CA PHE A 133 37.72 -21.25 -8.90
C PHE A 133 37.19 -21.82 -7.57
N TYR A 134 38.06 -22.20 -6.64
CA TYR A 134 37.67 -22.57 -5.28
C TYR A 134 36.96 -21.41 -4.58
N SER A 135 37.52 -20.19 -4.65
CA SER A 135 36.91 -19.00 -4.04
C SER A 135 35.53 -18.69 -4.64
N ILE A 136 35.38 -18.75 -5.97
CA ILE A 136 34.09 -18.57 -6.64
C ILE A 136 33.09 -19.62 -6.15
N PHE A 137 33.51 -20.89 -6.08
CA PHE A 137 32.65 -21.96 -5.58
C PHE A 137 32.20 -21.70 -4.14
N GLN A 138 33.10 -21.32 -3.23
CA GLN A 138 32.75 -21.06 -1.83
C GLN A 138 31.77 -19.90 -1.69
N GLU A 139 31.92 -18.84 -2.49
CA GLU A 139 30.98 -17.71 -2.48
C GLU A 139 29.58 -18.16 -2.89
N LEU A 140 29.47 -18.92 -3.99
CA LEU A 140 28.19 -19.45 -4.47
C LEU A 140 27.60 -20.46 -3.47
N TRP A 141 28.44 -21.33 -2.91
CA TRP A 141 28.05 -22.30 -1.90
C TRP A 141 27.45 -21.60 -0.69
N ASN A 142 28.15 -20.64 -0.10
CA ASN A 142 27.68 -19.95 1.11
C ASN A 142 26.38 -19.17 0.90
N LYS A 143 26.15 -18.64 -0.31
CA LYS A 143 24.91 -17.94 -0.67
C LYS A 143 23.77 -18.86 -1.12
N GLY A 144 24.06 -20.10 -1.48
CA GLY A 144 23.09 -21.05 -2.02
C GLY A 144 22.14 -21.62 -0.97
N ILE A 145 20.92 -21.93 -1.41
CA ILE A 145 19.87 -22.59 -0.61
C ILE A 145 20.14 -24.09 -0.63
N ASP A 146 19.84 -24.82 0.45
CA ASP A 146 19.95 -26.28 0.42
C ASP A 146 19.03 -26.87 -0.65
N ALA A 147 19.53 -27.83 -1.43
CA ALA A 147 18.74 -28.42 -2.51
C ALA A 147 17.57 -29.26 -1.99
N GLU A 148 17.64 -29.84 -0.80
CA GLU A 148 16.50 -30.56 -0.22
C GLU A 148 15.34 -29.62 0.08
N ASP A 149 15.62 -28.49 0.72
CA ASP A 149 14.65 -27.41 0.98
C ASP A 149 14.05 -26.91 -0.35
N MET A 150 14.91 -26.71 -1.34
CA MET A 150 14.50 -26.27 -2.67
C MET A 150 13.56 -27.26 -3.36
N ILE A 151 13.84 -28.56 -3.29
CA ILE A 151 12.98 -29.60 -3.87
C ILE A 151 11.65 -29.67 -3.10
N SER A 152 11.65 -29.51 -1.77
CA SER A 152 10.41 -29.45 -0.96
C SER A 152 9.53 -28.28 -1.42
N ASN A 153 10.13 -27.09 -1.58
CA ASN A 153 9.40 -25.90 -2.05
C ASN A 153 8.75 -26.13 -3.44
N ILE A 154 9.47 -26.78 -4.36
CA ILE A 154 8.94 -27.13 -5.69
C ILE A 154 7.76 -28.10 -5.57
N GLN A 155 7.82 -29.08 -4.67
CA GLN A 155 6.76 -30.08 -4.46
C GLN A 155 5.51 -29.51 -3.80
N GLU A 156 5.68 -28.60 -2.84
CA GLU A 156 4.60 -27.93 -2.12
C GLU A 156 3.90 -26.85 -2.97
N GLY A 157 4.46 -26.52 -4.14
CA GLY A 157 3.95 -25.42 -4.97
C GLY A 157 4.11 -24.05 -4.30
N THR A 158 4.95 -23.97 -3.27
CA THR A 158 5.41 -22.71 -2.69
C THR A 158 6.33 -22.06 -3.71
N ASP A 159 5.75 -21.15 -4.49
CA ASP A 159 6.46 -20.35 -5.48
C ASP A 159 7.76 -19.83 -4.88
N LEU A 160 8.86 -20.05 -5.61
CA LEU A 160 10.14 -19.39 -5.37
C LEU A 160 9.97 -17.93 -5.69
N ALA A 161 9.32 -17.23 -4.78
CA ALA A 161 9.09 -15.83 -4.87
C ALA A 161 10.44 -15.15 -5.00
N ASP A 162 10.64 -14.50 -6.13
CA ASP A 162 11.78 -13.64 -6.34
C ASP A 162 11.52 -12.37 -5.56
N ILE A 163 12.38 -12.11 -4.58
CA ILE A 163 12.41 -10.85 -3.85
C ILE A 163 13.75 -10.20 -4.16
N GLU A 164 13.70 -9.06 -4.84
CA GLU A 164 14.89 -8.33 -5.26
C GLU A 164 14.90 -6.95 -4.61
N ILE A 165 16.02 -6.60 -3.97
CA ILE A 165 16.25 -5.26 -3.41
C ILE A 165 17.11 -4.47 -4.39
N ILE A 166 16.49 -3.52 -5.06
CA ILE A 166 17.12 -2.62 -6.03
C ILE A 166 17.56 -1.37 -5.27
N ARG A 167 18.85 -1.28 -4.99
CA ARG A 167 19.42 -0.20 -4.17
C ARG A 167 19.52 1.14 -4.91
N ASN A 168 19.65 1.10 -6.24
CA ASN A 168 19.72 2.30 -7.06
C ASN A 168 18.29 2.85 -7.30
N PRO A 169 17.95 4.06 -6.79
CA PRO A 169 16.59 4.58 -6.92
C PRO A 169 16.14 4.80 -8.37
N ARG A 170 17.07 5.15 -9.27
CA ARG A 170 16.76 5.33 -10.70
C ARG A 170 16.37 4.00 -11.33
N GLU A 171 17.18 2.98 -11.14
CA GLU A 171 16.92 1.63 -11.64
C GLU A 171 15.60 1.07 -11.08
N GLY A 172 15.35 1.26 -9.78
CA GLY A 172 14.11 0.83 -9.14
C GLY A 172 12.87 1.48 -9.74
N LEU A 173 12.91 2.80 -9.95
CA LEU A 173 11.82 3.55 -10.59
C LEU A 173 11.62 3.15 -12.06
N GLU A 174 12.70 3.05 -12.84
CA GLU A 174 12.65 2.61 -14.25
C GLU A 174 12.08 1.19 -14.37
N ARG A 175 12.43 0.30 -13.43
CA ARG A 175 11.88 -1.05 -13.40
C ARG A 175 10.40 -1.05 -13.07
N ALA A 176 9.96 -0.29 -12.06
CA ALA A 176 8.53 -0.15 -11.76
C ALA A 176 7.75 0.36 -12.99
N TRP A 177 8.27 1.36 -13.69
CA TRP A 177 7.70 1.90 -14.93
C TRP A 177 7.60 0.84 -16.03
N ASN A 178 8.65 0.04 -16.22
CA ASN A 178 8.66 -1.02 -17.23
C ASN A 178 7.61 -2.11 -16.94
N TYR A 179 7.41 -2.46 -15.67
CA TYR A 179 6.38 -3.42 -15.28
C TYR A 179 4.96 -2.87 -15.51
N VAL A 180 4.71 -1.61 -15.15
CA VAL A 180 3.42 -0.95 -15.46
C VAL A 180 3.20 -0.90 -16.98
N LYS A 181 4.24 -0.66 -17.78
CA LYS A 181 4.14 -0.67 -19.26
C LYS A 181 3.77 -2.05 -19.83
N LYS A 182 4.20 -3.13 -19.17
CA LYS A 182 3.94 -4.53 -19.54
C LYS A 182 2.63 -5.11 -18.97
N SER A 183 1.94 -4.36 -18.11
CA SER A 183 0.67 -4.77 -17.49
C SER A 183 -0.40 -5.09 -18.53
N LYS A 184 -1.30 -6.01 -18.17
CA LYS A 184 -2.35 -6.52 -19.07
C LYS A 184 -3.75 -6.45 -18.50
N HIS A 185 -3.91 -6.42 -17.18
CA HIS A 185 -5.22 -6.54 -16.52
C HIS A 185 -5.46 -5.41 -15.54
N GLU A 186 -4.55 -5.21 -14.58
CA GLU A 186 -4.78 -4.28 -13.47
C GLU A 186 -3.49 -3.66 -12.95
N VAL A 187 -3.53 -2.39 -12.59
CA VAL A 187 -2.48 -1.70 -11.84
C VAL A 187 -3.12 -0.99 -10.65
N LEU A 188 -2.67 -1.35 -9.45
CA LEU A 188 -3.09 -0.73 -8.19
C LEU A 188 -1.91 0.03 -7.61
N ALA A 189 -2.09 1.30 -7.25
CA ALA A 189 -1.02 2.10 -6.66
C ALA A 189 -1.46 2.82 -5.39
N ILE A 190 -0.64 2.76 -4.34
CA ILE A 190 -0.77 3.57 -3.12
C ILE A 190 0.47 4.44 -3.05
N PHE A 191 0.30 5.75 -3.19
CA PHE A 191 1.42 6.69 -3.09
C PHE A 191 1.78 6.97 -1.63
N SER A 192 3.07 7.13 -1.36
CA SER A 192 3.58 7.49 -0.03
C SER A 192 3.11 8.87 0.43
N THR A 193 3.05 9.82 -0.50
CA THR A 193 2.67 11.22 -0.26
C THR A 193 2.08 11.83 -1.54
N ALA A 194 1.33 12.93 -1.38
CA ALA A 194 0.88 13.76 -2.50
C ALA A 194 2.05 14.30 -3.35
N ASN A 195 3.18 14.64 -2.70
CA ASN A 195 4.41 15.04 -3.41
C ASN A 195 4.98 13.91 -4.26
N ALA A 196 5.00 12.67 -3.76
CA ALA A 196 5.47 11.52 -4.53
C ALA A 196 4.64 11.33 -5.80
N PHE A 197 3.32 11.48 -5.71
CA PHE A 197 2.44 11.47 -6.88
C PHE A 197 2.78 12.60 -7.87
N ARG A 198 2.90 13.85 -7.41
CA ARG A 198 3.26 15.00 -8.25
C ARG A 198 4.60 14.82 -8.97
N ARG A 199 5.61 14.26 -8.30
CA ARG A 199 6.89 13.97 -8.96
C ARG A 199 6.77 12.93 -10.07
N GLN A 200 5.96 11.88 -9.88
CA GLN A 200 5.71 10.91 -10.96
C GLN A 200 4.93 11.54 -12.12
N MET A 201 4.00 12.46 -11.84
CA MET A 201 3.30 13.23 -12.87
C MET A 201 4.28 14.04 -13.73
N GLN A 202 5.25 14.72 -13.10
CA GLN A 202 6.30 15.46 -13.80
C GLN A 202 7.21 14.57 -14.66
N LEU A 203 7.43 13.31 -14.24
CA LEU A 203 8.21 12.35 -15.03
C LEU A 203 7.46 11.78 -16.23
N GLY A 204 6.14 12.02 -16.35
CA GLY A 204 5.31 11.53 -17.44
C GLY A 204 4.37 10.38 -17.09
N LEU A 205 4.01 10.20 -15.82
CA LEU A 205 3.08 9.16 -15.37
C LEU A 205 1.77 9.16 -16.17
N LEU A 206 1.19 10.33 -16.49
CA LEU A 206 -0.06 10.41 -17.25
C LEU A 206 0.01 9.74 -18.62
N GLN A 207 1.13 9.89 -19.34
CA GLN A 207 1.30 9.25 -20.64
C GLN A 207 1.33 7.72 -20.48
N LEU A 208 2.06 7.22 -19.48
CA LEU A 208 2.13 5.79 -19.15
C LEU A 208 0.76 5.21 -18.80
N LEU A 209 -0.02 5.93 -17.98
CA LEU A 209 -1.37 5.52 -17.58
C LEU A 209 -2.37 5.55 -18.73
N LYS A 210 -2.25 6.56 -19.62
CA LYS A 210 -3.06 6.66 -20.82
C LYS A 210 -2.80 5.48 -21.77
N GLU A 211 -1.54 5.14 -22.01
CA GLU A 211 -1.18 3.96 -22.80
C GLU A 211 -1.73 2.67 -22.17
N ALA A 212 -1.67 2.54 -20.85
CA ALA A 212 -2.19 1.36 -20.15
C ALA A 212 -3.71 1.23 -20.28
N THR A 213 -4.45 2.31 -20.04
CA THR A 213 -5.92 2.28 -20.05
C THR A 213 -6.49 2.27 -21.47
N VAL A 214 -6.03 3.17 -22.35
CA VAL A 214 -6.62 3.36 -23.69
C VAL A 214 -6.18 2.28 -24.68
N GLU A 215 -4.90 1.93 -24.70
CA GLU A 215 -4.38 1.00 -25.71
C GLU A 215 -4.50 -0.46 -25.26
N ARG A 216 -4.39 -0.72 -23.96
CA ARG A 216 -4.35 -2.08 -23.40
C ARG A 216 -5.59 -2.45 -22.58
N GLY A 217 -6.48 -1.51 -22.27
CA GLY A 217 -7.68 -1.78 -21.48
C GLY A 217 -7.38 -2.17 -20.02
N VAL A 218 -6.22 -1.78 -19.50
CA VAL A 218 -5.79 -2.10 -18.13
C VAL A 218 -6.61 -1.28 -17.14
N GLN A 219 -7.19 -1.91 -16.12
CA GLN A 219 -7.85 -1.19 -15.03
C GLN A 219 -6.79 -0.54 -14.12
N VAL A 220 -6.90 0.75 -13.87
CA VAL A 220 -5.94 1.47 -13.01
C VAL A 220 -6.68 2.16 -11.87
N ARG A 221 -6.29 1.83 -10.64
CA ARG A 221 -6.82 2.45 -9.41
C ARG A 221 -5.67 3.00 -8.57
N ILE A 222 -5.75 4.28 -8.21
CA ILE A 222 -4.67 4.99 -7.52
C ILE A 222 -5.19 5.67 -6.26
N LEU A 223 -4.58 5.34 -5.13
CA LEU A 223 -4.77 5.99 -3.83
C LEU A 223 -3.64 6.98 -3.58
N ILE A 224 -4.03 8.21 -3.23
CA ILE A 224 -3.12 9.33 -3.01
C ILE A 224 -3.43 9.95 -1.65
N PRO A 225 -2.45 10.11 -0.74
CA PRO A 225 -2.68 10.80 0.53
C PRO A 225 -3.14 12.25 0.31
N ALA A 226 -4.06 12.73 1.15
CA ALA A 226 -4.56 14.10 1.11
C ALA A 226 -3.46 15.13 1.36
N ASP A 227 -3.52 16.25 0.62
CA ASP A 227 -2.86 17.50 0.97
C ASP A 227 -3.66 18.71 0.45
N LYS A 228 -3.18 19.92 0.76
CA LYS A 228 -3.88 21.17 0.41
C LYS A 228 -4.10 21.40 -1.09
N LEU A 229 -3.29 20.82 -1.98
CA LEU A 229 -3.24 21.11 -3.42
C LEU A 229 -3.52 19.87 -4.30
N ILE A 230 -3.75 18.70 -3.70
CA ILE A 230 -3.85 17.44 -4.45
C ILE A 230 -5.14 17.35 -5.26
N ASN A 231 -6.22 17.99 -4.80
CA ASN A 231 -7.51 18.03 -5.50
C ASN A 231 -7.35 18.56 -6.92
N ASP A 232 -6.74 19.74 -7.08
CA ASP A 232 -6.53 20.37 -8.39
C ASP A 232 -5.66 19.49 -9.30
N THR A 233 -4.65 18.83 -8.72
CA THR A 233 -3.76 17.92 -9.45
C THR A 233 -4.53 16.71 -9.98
N ILE A 234 -5.38 16.11 -9.14
CA ILE A 234 -6.20 14.94 -9.50
C ILE A 234 -7.27 15.32 -10.52
N GLU A 235 -7.92 16.47 -10.38
CA GLU A 235 -8.90 16.94 -11.36
C GLU A 235 -8.28 17.10 -12.76
N GLN A 236 -7.07 17.65 -12.84
CA GLN A 236 -6.33 17.76 -14.11
C GLN A 236 -5.95 16.38 -14.65
N ALA A 237 -5.47 15.47 -13.80
CA ALA A 237 -5.13 14.10 -14.17
C ALA A 237 -6.34 13.33 -14.72
N ALA A 238 -7.48 13.41 -14.04
CA ALA A 238 -8.73 12.75 -14.41
C ALA A 238 -9.30 13.26 -15.74
N LYS A 239 -9.12 14.56 -16.07
CA LYS A 239 -9.48 15.10 -17.39
C LYS A 239 -8.66 14.47 -18.53
N ILE A 240 -7.39 14.19 -18.28
CA ILE A 240 -6.46 13.63 -19.29
C ILE A 240 -6.64 12.10 -19.41
N CYS A 241 -6.84 11.42 -18.28
CA CYS A 241 -6.98 9.97 -18.18
C CYS A 241 -8.28 9.59 -17.45
N PRO A 242 -9.47 9.75 -18.09
CA PRO A 242 -10.76 9.55 -17.42
C PRO A 242 -11.05 8.09 -17.05
N GLN A 243 -10.30 7.14 -17.61
CA GLN A 243 -10.41 5.72 -17.32
C GLN A 243 -9.63 5.29 -16.06
N VAL A 244 -8.78 6.18 -15.52
CA VAL A 244 -8.06 5.93 -14.27
C VAL A 244 -8.93 6.37 -13.10
N GLU A 245 -9.12 5.48 -12.13
CA GLU A 245 -9.82 5.82 -10.90
C GLU A 245 -8.83 6.38 -9.89
N PHE A 246 -8.96 7.65 -9.54
CA PHE A 246 -8.17 8.30 -8.50
C PHE A 246 -9.01 8.46 -7.23
N ARG A 247 -8.43 8.19 -6.07
CA ARG A 247 -9.04 8.45 -4.76
C ARG A 247 -8.03 9.09 -3.81
N ILE A 248 -8.55 9.95 -2.94
CA ILE A 248 -7.75 10.69 -1.96
C ILE A 248 -7.92 10.01 -0.60
N ALA A 249 -6.86 9.40 -0.08
CA ALA A 249 -6.83 8.85 1.26
C ALA A 249 -6.71 9.96 2.33
N GLU A 250 -7.11 9.65 3.56
CA GLU A 250 -7.04 10.59 4.69
C GLU A 250 -5.63 11.15 4.92
N GLU A 251 -5.53 12.36 5.50
CA GLU A 251 -4.25 13.05 5.79
C GLU A 251 -3.27 12.20 6.61
N ASN A 252 -3.79 11.28 7.45
CA ASN A 252 -2.97 10.43 8.31
C ASN A 252 -2.36 9.22 7.58
N LEU A 253 -2.79 8.93 6.34
CA LEU A 253 -2.24 7.83 5.54
C LEU A 253 -0.91 8.22 4.86
N GLN A 254 0.00 8.87 5.59
CA GLN A 254 1.35 9.14 5.10
C GLN A 254 2.24 7.92 5.34
N THR A 255 2.22 6.99 4.40
CA THR A 255 3.16 5.87 4.41
C THR A 255 4.54 6.35 3.95
N ARG A 256 5.61 5.73 4.44
CA ARG A 256 6.97 5.97 3.91
C ARG A 256 7.29 5.11 2.68
N ILE A 257 6.28 4.50 2.07
CA ILE A 257 6.45 3.61 0.92
C ILE A 257 5.35 3.85 -0.11
N THR A 258 5.73 3.95 -1.37
CA THR A 258 4.80 3.85 -2.49
C THR A 258 4.69 2.37 -2.88
N ILE A 259 3.48 1.83 -2.95
CA ILE A 259 3.22 0.44 -3.31
C ILE A 259 2.58 0.43 -4.69
N VAL A 260 3.11 -0.36 -5.60
CA VAL A 260 2.52 -0.59 -6.93
C VAL A 260 2.34 -2.10 -7.11
N LEU A 261 1.11 -2.54 -7.36
CA LEU A 261 0.77 -3.92 -7.68
C LEU A 261 0.40 -4.00 -9.15
N ILE A 262 0.94 -4.99 -9.85
CA ILE A 262 0.75 -5.17 -11.29
C ILE A 262 0.17 -6.55 -11.53
N ASP A 263 -0.99 -6.61 -12.18
CA ASP A 263 -1.73 -7.81 -12.59
C ASP A 263 -1.96 -8.84 -11.47
N LYS A 264 -1.90 -8.41 -10.19
CA LYS A 264 -1.85 -9.28 -9.00
C LYS A 264 -0.78 -10.37 -9.09
N LYS A 265 0.32 -10.10 -9.80
CA LYS A 265 1.44 -11.02 -10.03
C LYS A 265 2.78 -10.45 -9.63
N ASP A 266 2.91 -9.14 -9.66
CA ASP A 266 4.13 -8.43 -9.31
C ASP A 266 3.83 -7.28 -8.35
N SER A 267 4.77 -6.99 -7.47
CA SER A 267 4.72 -5.85 -6.57
C SER A 267 6.03 -5.08 -6.61
N MET A 268 5.93 -3.76 -6.56
CA MET A 268 7.04 -2.82 -6.44
C MET A 268 6.78 -1.92 -5.24
N ILE A 269 7.66 -1.97 -4.25
CA ILE A 269 7.57 -1.17 -3.03
C ILE A 269 8.74 -0.21 -3.04
N ILE A 270 8.45 1.08 -3.20
CA ILE A 270 9.44 2.13 -3.36
C ILE A 270 9.50 2.92 -2.05
N GLU A 271 10.64 2.89 -1.39
CA GLU A 271 10.87 3.68 -0.17
C GLU A 271 10.88 5.17 -0.49
N LEU A 272 10.27 5.98 0.39
CA LEU A 272 10.42 7.43 0.40
C LEU A 272 11.50 7.82 1.41
N ARG A 273 12.63 8.34 0.91
CA ARG A 273 13.76 8.76 1.74
C ARG A 273 13.64 10.22 2.19
N ASP A 274 13.29 11.11 1.26
CA ASP A 274 13.22 12.55 1.52
C ASP A 274 12.15 13.21 0.63
N ASP A 275 11.01 13.53 1.23
CA ASP A 275 9.88 14.09 0.50
C ASP A 275 10.09 15.55 0.06
N THR A 276 11.11 16.22 0.59
CA THR A 276 11.42 17.63 0.27
C THR A 276 12.15 17.80 -1.05
N LYS A 277 12.61 16.71 -1.67
CA LYS A 277 13.31 16.75 -2.96
C LYS A 277 12.33 16.87 -4.11
N ASP A 278 12.71 17.66 -5.11
CA ASP A 278 11.92 17.87 -6.34
C ASP A 278 11.97 16.66 -7.29
N SER A 279 13.11 15.96 -7.36
CA SER A 279 13.27 14.81 -8.25
C SER A 279 12.94 13.51 -7.54
N SER A 280 12.15 12.64 -8.20
CA SER A 280 11.89 11.28 -7.70
C SER A 280 13.16 10.47 -7.45
N TYR A 281 14.23 10.69 -8.23
CA TYR A 281 15.48 9.95 -8.08
C TYR A 281 16.25 10.30 -6.80
N TYR A 282 16.04 11.50 -6.26
CA TYR A 282 16.65 11.93 -4.99
C TYR A 282 15.71 11.74 -3.79
N ALA A 283 14.39 11.76 -4.04
CA ALA A 283 13.36 11.54 -3.03
C ALA A 283 13.19 10.05 -2.68
N ALA A 284 13.30 9.16 -3.66
CA ALA A 284 13.15 7.72 -3.48
C ALA A 284 14.39 7.09 -2.85
N GLY A 285 14.16 6.08 -2.02
CA GLY A 285 15.17 5.17 -1.48
C GLY A 285 15.27 3.90 -2.32
N LEU A 286 15.43 2.75 -1.65
CA LEU A 286 15.48 1.46 -2.33
C LEU A 286 14.09 1.05 -2.87
N THR A 287 14.10 0.18 -3.88
CA THR A 287 12.88 -0.48 -4.38
C THR A 287 12.94 -1.96 -4.10
N THR A 288 11.88 -2.51 -3.51
CA THR A 288 11.71 -3.96 -3.36
C THR A 288 10.75 -4.46 -4.43
N TYR A 289 11.24 -5.34 -5.29
CA TYR A 289 10.41 -6.12 -6.20
C TYR A 289 10.04 -7.43 -5.52
N SER A 290 8.78 -7.86 -5.67
CA SER A 290 8.38 -9.21 -5.29
C SER A 290 7.27 -9.76 -6.17
N ASN A 291 7.41 -11.02 -6.60
CA ASN A 291 6.33 -11.81 -7.19
C ASN A 291 5.75 -12.86 -6.21
N SER A 292 6.00 -12.71 -4.90
CA SER A 292 5.44 -13.59 -3.87
C SER A 292 3.93 -13.45 -3.82
N LYS A 293 3.20 -14.56 -4.07
CA LYS A 293 1.74 -14.61 -3.96
C LYS A 293 1.24 -14.08 -2.60
N SER A 294 1.91 -14.43 -1.51
CA SER A 294 1.53 -14.01 -0.16
C SER A 294 1.70 -12.50 0.04
N ILE A 295 2.83 -11.94 -0.42
CA ILE A 295 3.09 -10.49 -0.33
C ILE A 295 2.08 -9.72 -1.18
N ILE A 296 1.85 -10.17 -2.41
CA ILE A 296 0.90 -9.54 -3.32
C ILE A 296 -0.52 -9.61 -2.77
N SER A 297 -0.95 -10.78 -2.28
CA SER A 297 -2.29 -10.92 -1.68
C SER A 297 -2.45 -10.02 -0.46
N SER A 298 -1.40 -9.85 0.34
CA SER A 298 -1.41 -8.97 1.51
C SER A 298 -1.59 -7.51 1.11
N TYR A 299 -0.77 -7.02 0.18
CA TYR A 299 -0.88 -5.63 -0.29
C TYR A 299 -2.15 -5.37 -1.09
N ALA A 300 -2.64 -6.33 -1.87
CA ALA A 300 -3.93 -6.22 -2.53
C ALA A 300 -5.06 -6.08 -1.51
N SER A 301 -5.02 -6.87 -0.43
CA SER A 301 -6.02 -6.78 0.65
C SER A 301 -5.97 -5.44 1.37
N ILE A 302 -4.76 -4.91 1.63
CA ILE A 302 -4.56 -3.57 2.19
C ILE A 302 -5.14 -2.51 1.24
N PHE A 303 -4.83 -2.61 -0.06
CA PHE A 303 -5.36 -1.69 -1.06
C PHE A 303 -6.88 -1.68 -1.07
N GLU A 304 -7.52 -2.84 -1.19
CA GLU A 304 -8.99 -2.93 -1.26
C GLU A 304 -9.66 -2.43 0.02
N SER A 305 -9.05 -2.68 1.18
CA SER A 305 -9.55 -2.17 2.46
C SER A 305 -9.53 -0.63 2.49
N LEU A 306 -8.40 -0.02 2.10
CA LEU A 306 -8.27 1.43 2.04
C LEU A 306 -9.20 2.04 0.98
N TRP A 307 -9.30 1.39 -0.18
CA TRP A 307 -10.18 1.79 -1.26
C TRP A 307 -11.64 1.84 -0.79
N LYS A 308 -12.11 0.75 -0.17
CA LYS A 308 -13.49 0.63 0.34
C LYS A 308 -13.77 1.58 1.50
N GLN A 309 -12.82 1.77 2.43
CA GLN A 309 -12.96 2.74 3.51
C GLN A 309 -13.18 4.15 2.96
N ASN A 310 -12.42 4.54 1.94
CA ASN A 310 -12.57 5.85 1.31
C ASN A 310 -13.93 6.02 0.63
N GLU A 311 -14.45 4.96 -0.01
CA GLU A 311 -15.79 4.96 -0.60
C GLU A 311 -16.88 5.23 0.42
N LEU A 312 -16.82 4.50 1.53
CA LEU A 312 -17.80 4.62 2.61
C LEU A 312 -17.73 6.00 3.25
N TYR A 313 -16.52 6.57 3.37
CA TYR A 313 -16.33 7.91 3.91
C TYR A 313 -16.94 8.99 3.01
N GLU A 314 -16.70 8.93 1.70
CA GLU A 314 -17.31 9.89 0.77
C GLU A 314 -18.84 9.73 0.69
N GLN A 315 -19.35 8.49 0.75
CA GLN A 315 -20.80 8.24 0.85
C GLN A 315 -21.40 8.85 2.12
N LEU A 316 -20.74 8.68 3.26
CA LEU A 316 -21.16 9.26 4.54
C LEU A 316 -21.20 10.79 4.45
N LYS A 317 -20.16 11.41 3.88
CA LYS A 317 -20.08 12.85 3.70
C LYS A 317 -21.18 13.41 2.80
N ILE A 318 -21.52 12.68 1.73
CA ILE A 318 -22.64 13.05 0.85
C ILE A 318 -23.97 12.90 1.60
N HIS A 319 -24.16 11.82 2.36
CA HIS A 319 -25.35 11.60 3.18
C HIS A 319 -25.54 12.71 4.22
N ASP A 320 -24.48 13.07 4.95
CA ASP A 320 -24.50 14.15 5.93
C ASP A 320 -24.91 15.46 5.25
N LYS A 321 -24.31 15.80 4.10
CA LYS A 321 -24.68 17.01 3.36
C LYS A 321 -26.16 17.01 2.95
N MET A 322 -26.66 15.90 2.40
CA MET A 322 -28.07 15.77 2.01
C MET A 322 -29.00 15.89 3.22
N GLN A 323 -28.64 15.32 4.37
CA GLN A 323 -29.42 15.42 5.61
C GLN A 323 -29.50 16.88 6.07
N HIS A 324 -28.38 17.62 6.06
CA HIS A 324 -28.37 19.04 6.41
C HIS A 324 -29.23 19.87 5.45
N GLU A 325 -29.13 19.62 4.13
CA GLU A 325 -29.96 20.31 3.12
C GLU A 325 -31.45 20.01 3.30
N PHE A 326 -31.82 18.75 3.56
CA PHE A 326 -33.20 18.34 3.80
C PHE A 326 -33.81 19.05 5.02
N ILE A 327 -33.09 19.09 6.16
CA ILE A 327 -33.57 19.77 7.37
C ILE A 327 -33.75 21.26 7.10
N ASN A 328 -32.83 21.88 6.38
CA ASN A 328 -32.93 23.30 6.02
C ASN A 328 -34.18 23.59 5.18
N VAL A 329 -34.45 22.78 4.16
CA VAL A 329 -35.64 22.92 3.30
C VAL A 329 -36.92 22.68 4.10
N ALA A 330 -37.00 21.59 4.86
CA ALA A 330 -38.19 21.25 5.65
C ALA A 330 -38.55 22.37 6.64
N ALA A 331 -37.57 22.96 7.31
CA ALA A 331 -37.82 24.05 8.25
C ALA A 331 -38.27 25.35 7.56
N HIS A 332 -37.76 25.64 6.37
CA HIS A 332 -38.27 26.75 5.55
C HIS A 332 -39.73 26.52 5.14
N GLU A 333 -40.05 25.31 4.65
CA GLU A 333 -41.41 24.93 4.25
C GLU A 333 -42.39 24.87 5.43
N LEU A 334 -41.92 24.64 6.66
CA LEU A 334 -42.72 24.73 7.87
C LEU A 334 -42.93 26.18 8.35
N ARG A 335 -41.92 27.06 8.23
CA ARG A 335 -42.04 28.47 8.62
C ARG A 335 -43.09 29.21 7.78
N THR A 336 -43.12 28.94 6.48
CA THR A 336 -44.04 29.58 5.52
C THR A 336 -45.52 29.48 5.91
N PRO A 337 -46.08 28.31 6.30
CA PRO A 337 -47.46 28.19 6.77
C PRO A 337 -47.66 28.59 8.24
N ILE A 338 -46.65 28.45 9.11
CA ILE A 338 -46.76 28.85 10.53
C ILE A 338 -46.89 30.36 10.68
N GLN A 339 -46.16 31.13 9.88
CA GLN A 339 -46.14 32.59 9.97
C GLN A 339 -47.54 33.21 9.73
N PRO A 340 -48.31 32.84 8.69
CA PRO A 340 -49.71 33.24 8.52
C PRO A 340 -50.62 32.75 9.64
N ILE A 341 -50.43 31.53 10.17
CA ILE A 341 -51.24 31.03 11.29
C ILE A 341 -51.09 31.95 12.49
N ILE A 342 -49.87 32.32 12.85
CA ILE A 342 -49.61 33.26 13.95
C ILE A 342 -50.19 34.64 13.64
N GLY A 343 -49.93 35.19 12.44
CA GLY A 343 -50.43 36.51 12.08
C GLY A 343 -51.96 36.61 12.10
N LEU A 344 -52.65 35.65 11.48
CA LEU A 344 -54.11 35.63 11.42
C LEU A 344 -54.74 35.39 12.80
N THR A 345 -54.15 34.52 13.62
CA THR A 345 -54.65 34.28 14.98
C THR A 345 -54.43 35.48 15.89
N GLU A 346 -53.31 36.20 15.77
CA GLU A 346 -53.09 37.46 16.48
C GLU A 346 -54.05 38.57 16.03
N MET A 347 -54.40 38.64 14.73
CA MET A 347 -55.45 39.56 14.25
C MET A 347 -56.82 39.22 14.83
N LEU A 348 -57.23 37.94 14.78
CA LEU A 348 -58.53 37.47 15.31
C LEU A 348 -58.65 37.70 16.82
N ARG A 349 -57.54 37.63 17.56
CA ARG A 349 -57.50 37.89 19.00
C ARG A 349 -58.04 39.28 19.36
N SER A 350 -57.82 40.27 18.51
CA SER A 350 -58.33 41.63 18.73
C SER A 350 -59.83 41.80 18.47
N GLN A 351 -60.48 40.82 17.82
CA GLN A 351 -61.87 40.89 17.36
C GLN A 351 -62.84 40.06 18.20
N ILE A 352 -62.35 39.02 18.88
CA ILE A 352 -63.19 38.11 19.68
C ILE A 352 -63.47 38.72 21.06
N LYS A 353 -64.76 38.72 21.46
CA LYS A 353 -65.23 39.19 22.78
C LYS A 353 -65.66 38.06 23.71
N ASP A 354 -65.88 36.86 23.18
CA ASP A 354 -66.24 35.67 23.97
C ASP A 354 -64.99 35.09 24.64
N ILE A 355 -65.03 35.02 25.97
CA ILE A 355 -63.95 34.52 26.83
C ILE A 355 -63.57 33.07 26.47
N LYS A 356 -64.53 32.20 26.16
CA LYS A 356 -64.24 30.79 25.83
C LYS A 356 -63.55 30.66 24.47
N GLN A 357 -63.94 31.49 23.49
CA GLN A 357 -63.29 31.53 22.19
C GLN A 357 -61.88 32.12 22.27
N LEU A 358 -61.67 33.13 23.13
CA LEU A 358 -60.34 33.68 23.42
C LEU A 358 -59.41 32.63 24.03
N GLU A 359 -59.88 31.82 24.98
CA GLU A 359 -59.07 30.73 25.57
C GLU A 359 -58.61 29.71 24.51
N LEU A 360 -59.51 29.27 23.64
CA LEU A 360 -59.17 28.34 22.54
C LEU A 360 -58.18 28.97 21.54
N LEU A 361 -58.34 30.26 21.24
CA LEU A 361 -57.43 31.00 20.36
C LEU A 361 -56.04 31.15 20.97
N GLU A 362 -55.95 31.48 22.26
CA GLU A 362 -54.67 31.56 22.99
C GLU A 362 -53.93 30.21 23.01
N VAL A 363 -54.67 29.10 23.16
CA VAL A 363 -54.08 27.75 23.00
C VAL A 363 -53.53 27.56 21.58
N THR A 364 -54.25 28.00 20.54
CA THR A 364 -53.82 27.89 19.15
C THR A 364 -52.56 28.71 18.87
N ILE A 365 -52.54 29.98 19.30
CA ILE A 365 -51.39 30.89 19.19
C ILE A 365 -50.18 30.29 19.90
N ARG A 366 -50.35 29.78 21.12
CA ARG A 366 -49.26 29.17 21.89
C ARG A 366 -48.68 27.96 21.17
N ASN A 367 -49.51 27.09 20.61
CA ASN A 367 -49.03 25.92 19.86
C ASN A 367 -48.33 26.32 18.55
N ALA A 368 -48.84 27.31 17.82
CA ALA A 368 -48.19 27.81 16.61
C ALA A 368 -46.83 28.45 16.91
N LYS A 369 -46.73 29.25 17.99
CA LYS A 369 -45.46 29.82 18.46
C LYS A 369 -44.48 28.73 18.89
N ARG A 370 -44.94 27.71 19.62
CA ARG A 370 -44.13 26.55 19.99
C ARG A 370 -43.62 25.79 18.77
N LEU A 371 -44.46 25.60 17.74
CA LEU A 371 -44.05 24.93 16.50
C LEU A 371 -43.00 25.75 15.74
N MET A 372 -43.15 27.08 15.69
CA MET A 372 -42.15 27.97 15.11
C MET A 372 -40.81 27.85 15.85
N GLN A 373 -40.86 27.86 17.19
CA GLN A 373 -39.68 27.73 18.03
C GLN A 373 -38.97 26.40 17.79
N LEU A 374 -39.69 25.27 17.84
CA LEU A 374 -39.13 23.94 17.56
C LEU A 374 -38.50 23.87 16.16
N THR A 375 -39.13 24.49 15.16
CA THR A 375 -38.61 24.54 13.79
C THR A 375 -37.29 25.33 13.71
N ASN A 376 -37.19 26.44 14.44
CA ASN A 376 -35.97 27.23 14.52
C ASN A 376 -34.87 26.53 15.33
N ASP A 377 -35.23 25.85 16.42
CA ASP A 377 -34.28 25.12 17.26
C ASP A 377 -33.64 23.97 16.48
N ILE A 378 -34.42 23.22 15.68
CA ILE A 378 -33.91 22.17 14.79
C ILE A 378 -32.90 22.75 13.79
N LEU A 379 -33.23 23.89 13.16
CA LEU A 379 -32.30 24.57 12.25
C LEU A 379 -31.01 25.01 12.92
N ASP A 380 -31.10 25.54 14.15
CA ASP A 380 -29.94 26.00 14.89
C ASP A 380 -29.03 24.84 15.27
N VAL A 381 -29.59 23.71 15.72
CA VAL A 381 -28.83 22.47 15.99
C VAL A 381 -28.09 22.02 14.72
N THR A 382 -28.78 21.94 13.58
CA THR A 382 -28.17 21.54 12.30
C THR A 382 -27.04 22.49 11.87
N LYS A 383 -27.18 23.79 12.09
CA LYS A 383 -26.10 24.76 11.81
C LYS A 383 -24.91 24.62 12.77
N ILE A 384 -25.16 24.28 14.03
CA ILE A 384 -24.11 24.05 15.02
C ILE A 384 -23.32 22.79 14.66
N GLU A 385 -24.00 21.67 14.39
CA GLU A 385 -23.39 20.39 13.99
C GLU A 385 -22.59 20.55 12.69
N GLY A 386 -23.15 21.26 11.71
CA GLY A 386 -22.49 21.57 10.44
C GLY A 386 -21.39 22.65 10.53
N LYS A 387 -21.08 23.18 11.72
CA LYS A 387 -20.14 24.29 11.94
C LYS A 387 -20.40 25.52 11.06
N SER A 388 -21.65 25.74 10.66
CA SER A 388 -22.07 26.84 9.79
C SER A 388 -22.82 27.94 10.55
N LEU A 389 -22.85 27.88 11.89
CA LEU A 389 -23.46 28.92 12.71
C LEU A 389 -22.60 30.20 12.67
N ASP A 390 -23.12 31.22 12.00
CA ASP A 390 -22.52 32.55 11.99
C ASP A 390 -23.02 33.37 13.19
N LEU A 391 -22.10 33.96 13.95
CA LEU A 391 -22.40 34.76 15.15
C LEU A 391 -22.25 36.25 14.83
N LYS A 392 -23.35 37.00 14.97
CA LYS A 392 -23.37 38.45 14.71
C LYS A 392 -22.91 39.21 15.93
N LYS A 393 -21.60 39.28 16.13
CA LYS A 393 -20.99 39.97 17.28
C LYS A 393 -21.21 41.48 17.20
N GLN A 394 -21.78 42.04 18.27
CA GLN A 394 -21.95 43.48 18.47
C GLN A 394 -21.60 43.83 19.92
N GLU A 395 -21.26 45.10 20.16
CA GLU A 395 -21.04 45.62 21.51
C GLU A 395 -22.38 45.97 22.15
N PHE A 396 -22.65 45.46 23.35
CA PHE A 396 -23.85 45.79 24.12
C PHE A 396 -23.62 45.60 25.63
N ASN A 397 -24.46 46.21 26.45
CA ASN A 397 -24.47 45.99 27.89
C ASN A 397 -25.24 44.71 28.24
N LEU A 398 -24.56 43.73 28.83
CA LEU A 398 -25.16 42.45 29.24
C LEU A 398 -26.28 42.65 30.28
N ASN A 399 -26.17 43.68 31.11
CA ASN A 399 -27.15 44.05 32.12
C ASN A 399 -28.55 44.25 31.52
N ASP A 400 -28.61 44.92 30.36
CA ASP A 400 -29.87 45.20 29.66
C ASP A 400 -30.53 43.90 29.17
N VAL A 401 -29.74 42.94 28.69
CA VAL A 401 -30.26 41.65 28.20
C VAL A 401 -30.84 40.83 29.36
N VAL A 402 -30.14 40.80 30.48
CA VAL A 402 -30.57 40.08 31.69
C VAL A 402 -31.87 40.65 32.23
N ILE A 403 -31.96 41.98 32.41
CA ILE A 403 -33.17 42.65 32.91
C ILE A 403 -34.37 42.39 31.99
N ASN A 404 -34.19 42.55 30.67
CA ASN A 404 -35.27 42.33 29.72
C ASN A 404 -35.76 40.87 29.76
N SER A 405 -34.85 39.90 29.84
CA SER A 405 -35.21 38.48 29.92
C SER A 405 -35.96 38.13 31.22
N MET A 406 -35.59 38.75 32.34
CA MET A 406 -36.32 38.59 33.61
C MET A 406 -37.74 39.19 33.55
N ASN A 407 -37.89 40.36 32.92
CA ASN A 407 -39.18 41.01 32.77
C ASN A 407 -40.14 40.17 31.90
N ASP A 408 -39.65 39.62 30.79
CA ASP A 408 -40.45 38.78 29.88
C ASP A 408 -41.02 37.54 30.58
N ILE A 409 -40.25 36.92 31.47
CA ILE A 409 -40.65 35.72 32.23
C ILE A 409 -41.56 36.06 33.41
N THR A 410 -41.40 37.23 34.02
CA THR A 410 -42.31 37.70 35.09
C THR A 410 -43.70 38.06 34.54
N LEU A 411 -43.77 38.52 33.28
CA LEU A 411 -45.02 38.85 32.58
C LEU A 411 -45.74 37.61 32.03
N GLY A 412 -45.00 36.55 31.67
CA GLY A 412 -45.56 35.23 31.37
C GLY A 412 -45.94 34.52 32.67
N ARG A 413 -47.22 34.25 32.91
CA ARG A 413 -47.81 33.74 34.18
C ARG A 413 -47.24 32.41 34.76
N ASP A 414 -46.16 31.86 34.22
CA ASP A 414 -45.58 30.57 34.62
C ASP A 414 -44.59 30.68 35.79
N PHE A 415 -43.85 31.78 35.95
CA PHE A 415 -42.89 31.95 37.07
C PHE A 415 -43.59 32.05 38.44
N LEU A 416 -44.83 32.55 38.46
CA LEU A 416 -45.64 32.72 39.68
C LEU A 416 -46.21 31.40 40.23
N LYS A 417 -45.97 30.24 39.58
CA LYS A 417 -46.52 28.94 40.01
C LYS A 417 -45.55 28.04 40.77
N ASN A 418 -44.25 28.35 40.80
CA ASN A 418 -43.24 27.53 41.48
C ASN A 418 -42.67 28.26 42.70
N GLU A 419 -43.16 27.92 43.90
CA GLU A 419 -42.76 28.55 45.18
C GLU A 419 -41.29 28.30 45.60
N ASN A 420 -40.53 27.50 44.84
CA ASN A 420 -39.17 27.07 45.20
C ASN A 420 -38.03 27.78 44.44
N ILE A 421 -38.33 28.74 43.55
CA ILE A 421 -37.31 29.43 42.75
C ILE A 421 -37.17 30.87 43.24
N SER A 422 -35.95 31.24 43.69
CA SER A 422 -35.62 32.63 44.06
C SER A 422 -34.53 33.16 43.14
N LEU A 423 -34.73 34.37 42.63
CA LEU A 423 -33.84 35.00 41.68
C LEU A 423 -33.12 36.17 42.35
N SER A 424 -31.79 36.08 42.46
CA SER A 424 -30.95 37.11 43.08
C SER A 424 -30.07 37.74 42.01
N TYR A 425 -30.22 39.04 41.81
CA TYR A 425 -29.54 39.77 40.76
C TYR A 425 -29.00 41.11 41.29
N LYS A 426 -27.74 41.38 40.99
CA LYS A 426 -27.09 42.67 41.27
C LYS A 426 -26.75 43.33 39.94
N PRO A 427 -27.45 44.42 39.55
CA PRO A 427 -27.20 45.09 38.29
C PRO A 427 -25.81 45.71 38.29
N GLN A 428 -25.06 45.45 37.21
CA GLN A 428 -23.75 46.01 36.96
C GLN A 428 -23.58 46.17 35.45
N ASP A 429 -23.11 47.33 35.01
CA ASP A 429 -22.84 47.56 33.60
C ASP A 429 -21.64 46.74 33.15
N ILE A 430 -21.89 45.80 32.23
CA ILE A 430 -20.88 44.91 31.67
C ILE A 430 -21.01 44.99 30.15
N LEU A 431 -20.13 45.77 29.53
CA LEU A 431 -20.00 45.86 28.08
C LEU A 431 -19.29 44.62 27.55
N ILE A 432 -19.93 43.91 26.62
CA ILE A 432 -19.38 42.71 25.97
C ILE A 432 -19.51 42.80 24.46
N GLN A 433 -18.61 42.11 23.74
CA GLN A 433 -18.67 41.94 22.29
C GLN A 433 -19.13 40.50 21.95
N ALA A 434 -20.42 40.31 21.75
CA ALA A 434 -21.03 39.00 21.54
C ALA A 434 -22.26 39.08 20.62
N ASP A 435 -22.82 37.93 20.24
CA ASP A 435 -24.12 37.90 19.57
C ASP A 435 -25.24 38.12 20.60
N LYS A 436 -25.79 39.34 20.62
CA LYS A 436 -26.84 39.74 21.58
C LYS A 436 -28.03 38.78 21.55
N GLY A 437 -28.49 38.38 20.37
CA GLY A 437 -29.67 37.53 20.23
C GLY A 437 -29.43 36.13 20.80
N ARG A 438 -28.25 35.55 20.54
CA ARG A 438 -27.88 34.25 21.10
C ARG A 438 -27.68 34.30 22.62
N ILE A 439 -27.11 35.37 23.15
CA ILE A 439 -26.99 35.55 24.61
C ILE A 439 -28.37 35.70 25.26
N THR A 440 -29.29 36.45 24.65
CA THR A 440 -30.69 36.51 25.10
C THR A 440 -31.32 35.12 25.13
N GLN A 441 -31.12 34.30 24.10
CA GLN A 441 -31.62 32.93 24.03
C GLN A 441 -31.05 32.05 25.15
N VAL A 442 -29.74 32.13 25.41
CA VAL A 442 -29.10 31.40 26.53
C VAL A 442 -29.72 31.77 27.87
N ILE A 443 -29.86 33.07 28.14
CA ILE A 443 -30.45 33.55 29.41
C ILE A 443 -31.91 33.12 29.50
N SER A 444 -32.69 33.28 28.42
CA SER A 444 -34.09 32.84 28.39
C SER A 444 -34.23 31.35 28.66
N ASN A 445 -33.38 30.50 28.09
CA ASN A 445 -33.41 29.05 28.31
C ASN A 445 -33.00 28.64 29.74
N LEU A 446 -32.17 29.43 30.41
CA LEU A 446 -31.79 29.19 31.81
C LEU A 446 -32.88 29.60 32.80
N LEU A 447 -33.72 30.55 32.39
CA LEU A 447 -34.79 31.10 33.22
C LEU A 447 -36.14 30.40 32.99
N SER A 448 -36.35 29.77 31.83
CA SER A 448 -37.51 28.92 31.50
C SER A 448 -37.44 27.56 32.17
#